data_AF-A0A554WYT3-F1
#
_entry.id   AF-A0A554WYT3-F1
#
_cell.length_a   1.000
_cell.length_b   1.000
_cell.length_c   1.000
_cell.angle_alpha   90.00
_cell.angle_beta   90.00
_cell.angle_gamma   90.00
#
_symmetry.space_group_name_H-M   'P 1'
#
loop_
_entity.id
_entity.type
_entity.pdbx_description
1 polymer ?
#
loop_
_entity_poly.entity_id
_entity_poly.type
_entity_poly.pdbx_seq_one_letter_code
_entity_poly.pdbx_strand_id
1 'polypeptide(L)'
;MKTVHRLTTTVGAVALALSLAACGEKPQTATGIKSDQPPYTGTGGTAFADRGWSAGDKTAWAQHLRVRAQYGQNEYSRPASATQ
;
A
#
# COMPACT_ATOMS: atom_id res chain seq x y z
N MET A 1 44.22 -23.26 -25.13
CA MET A 1 43.22 -23.67 -24.10
C MET A 1 43.06 -22.63 -22.99
N LYS A 2 44.13 -22.18 -22.31
CA LYS A 2 44.06 -21.19 -21.21
C LYS A 2 43.43 -19.84 -21.63
N THR A 3 43.73 -19.36 -22.83
CA THR A 3 43.17 -18.10 -23.38
C THR A 3 41.66 -18.21 -23.67
N VAL A 4 41.21 -19.36 -24.18
CA VAL A 4 39.79 -19.62 -24.45
C VAL A 4 39.00 -19.71 -23.13
N HIS A 5 39.57 -20.37 -22.12
CA HIS A 5 38.94 -20.46 -20.80
C HIS A 5 38.80 -19.09 -20.12
N ARG A 6 39.83 -18.23 -20.21
CA ARG A 6 39.81 -16.84 -19.75
C ARG A 6 38.77 -16.01 -20.48
N LEU A 7 38.60 -16.21 -21.79
CA LEU A 7 37.60 -15.51 -22.59
C LEU A 7 36.16 -15.92 -22.20
N THR A 8 35.92 -17.21 -21.94
CA THR A 8 34.61 -17.69 -21.49
C THR A 8 34.23 -17.19 -20.09
N THR A 9 35.20 -17.06 -19.17
CA THR A 9 34.91 -16.57 -17.81
C THR A 9 34.57 -15.09 -17.81
N THR A 10 35.26 -14.26 -18.60
CA THR A 10 34.96 -12.83 -18.70
C THR A 10 33.59 -12.59 -19.35
N VAL A 11 33.25 -13.30 -20.43
CA VAL A 11 31.93 -13.18 -21.06
C VAL A 11 30.80 -13.57 -20.11
N GLY A 12 30.97 -14.66 -19.35
CA GLY A 12 29.98 -15.09 -18.35
C GLY A 12 29.79 -14.06 -17.23
N ALA A 13 30.88 -13.47 -16.73
CA ALA A 13 30.81 -12.43 -15.70
C ALA A 13 30.07 -11.17 -16.18
N VAL A 14 30.32 -10.75 -17.43
CA VAL A 14 29.63 -9.58 -18.02
C VAL A 14 28.14 -9.85 -18.19
N ALA A 15 27.75 -11.05 -18.66
CA ALA A 15 26.35 -11.40 -18.83
C ALA A 15 25.57 -11.41 -17.49
N LEU A 16 26.19 -11.91 -16.41
CA LEU A 16 25.61 -11.90 -15.06
C LEU A 16 25.47 -10.48 -14.48
N ALA A 17 26.40 -9.58 -14.77
CA ALA A 17 26.30 -8.19 -14.32
C ALA A 17 25.14 -7.45 -15.02
N LEU A 18 24.91 -7.73 -16.31
CA LEU A 18 23.83 -7.11 -17.08
C LEU A 18 22.43 -7.62 -16.66
N SER A 19 22.29 -8.89 -16.27
CA SER A 19 21.00 -9.41 -15.79
C SER A 19 20.58 -8.83 -14.44
N LEU A 20 21.53 -8.53 -13.55
CA LEU A 20 21.26 -7.84 -12.29
C LEU A 20 20.74 -6.40 -12.51
N ALA A 21 21.27 -5.71 -13.52
CA ALA A 21 20.84 -4.36 -13.86
C ALA A 21 19.40 -4.31 -14.42
N ALA A 22 18.90 -5.40 -15.02
CA ALA A 22 17.53 -5.49 -15.52
C ALA A 22 16.47 -5.59 -14.41
N CYS A 23 16.84 -6.00 -13.20
CA CYS A 23 15.97 -6.00 -12.02
C CYS A 23 16.05 -4.68 -11.22
N GLY A 24 16.94 -3.76 -11.60
CA GLY A 24 17.02 -2.43 -10.97
C GLY A 24 15.97 -1.50 -11.56
N GLU A 25 14.81 -1.40 -10.89
CA GLU A 25 13.81 -0.37 -11.23
C GLU A 25 14.45 1.03 -11.20
N LYS A 26 13.95 1.95 -12.03
CA LYS A 26 14.43 3.33 -12.05
C LYS A 26 14.28 3.91 -10.63
N PRO A 27 15.27 4.66 -10.10
CA PRO A 27 15.10 5.34 -8.83
C PRO A 27 13.76 6.08 -8.82
N GLN A 28 12.90 5.78 -7.83
CA GLN A 28 11.64 6.51 -7.64
C GLN A 28 11.95 7.91 -7.12
N THR A 29 12.57 8.73 -7.97
CA THR A 29 12.92 10.14 -7.73
C THR A 29 11.76 11.05 -8.10
N ALA A 30 10.54 10.51 -8.20
CA ALA A 30 9.34 11.30 -8.33
C ALA A 30 9.14 12.10 -7.02
N THR A 31 9.80 13.25 -6.94
CA THR A 31 9.50 14.26 -5.93
C THR A 31 8.20 14.93 -6.37
N GLY A 32 7.11 14.46 -5.78
CA GLY A 32 5.77 14.84 -6.15
C GLY A 32 4.77 13.86 -5.58
N ILE A 33 4.91 13.50 -4.30
CA ILE A 33 3.75 13.00 -3.56
C ILE A 33 2.78 14.18 -3.59
N LYS A 34 1.85 14.17 -4.53
CA LYS A 34 0.65 14.99 -4.39
C LYS A 34 0.10 14.61 -3.04
N SER A 35 0.09 15.55 -2.09
CA SER A 35 -0.47 15.29 -0.78
C SER A 35 -1.82 14.63 -0.99
N ASP A 36 -2.00 13.45 -0.42
CA ASP A 36 -3.26 12.74 -0.51
C ASP A 36 -4.36 13.69 -0.06
N GLN A 37 -5.50 13.65 -0.76
CA GLN A 37 -6.67 14.36 -0.28
C GLN A 37 -7.08 13.78 1.06
N PRO A 38 -7.58 14.61 2.00
CA PRO A 38 -8.02 14.10 3.28
C PRO A 38 -9.07 12.99 3.06
N PRO A 39 -8.94 11.81 3.70
CA PRO A 39 -9.75 10.63 3.36
C PRO A 39 -11.25 10.84 3.57
N TYR A 40 -11.65 11.79 4.41
CA TYR A 40 -13.06 12.13 4.63
C TYR A 40 -13.68 12.89 3.44
N THR A 41 -12.92 13.37 2.45
CA THR A 41 -13.47 14.04 1.25
C THR A 41 -14.11 13.05 0.26
N GLY A 42 -13.95 11.74 0.46
CA GLY A 42 -14.54 10.71 -0.38
C GLY A 42 -13.90 10.56 -1.76
N THR A 43 -14.42 9.61 -2.55
CA THR A 43 -13.84 9.17 -3.84
C THR A 43 -14.53 9.80 -5.06
N GLY A 44 -15.25 10.91 -4.89
CA GLY A 44 -15.95 11.60 -5.99
C GLY A 44 -17.25 10.93 -6.47
N GLY A 45 -17.67 9.83 -5.83
CA GLY A 45 -18.94 9.15 -6.08
C GLY A 45 -19.46 8.40 -4.86
N THR A 46 -20.74 8.04 -4.85
CA THR A 46 -21.42 7.44 -3.69
C THR A 46 -21.57 5.92 -3.75
N ALA A 47 -21.15 5.27 -4.84
CA ALA A 47 -21.37 3.84 -5.08
C ALA A 47 -20.77 2.92 -4.01
N PHE A 48 -19.70 3.37 -3.34
CA PHE A 48 -19.00 2.63 -2.29
C PHE A 48 -19.02 3.36 -0.93
N ALA A 49 -19.80 4.45 -0.83
CA ALA A 49 -20.00 5.14 0.43
C ALA A 49 -20.93 4.33 1.32
N ASP A 50 -20.60 4.24 2.61
CA ASP A 50 -21.48 3.62 3.60
C ASP A 50 -22.80 4.40 3.69
N ARG A 51 -23.91 3.71 3.95
CA ARG A 51 -25.23 4.35 3.99
C ARG A 51 -25.28 5.33 5.16
N GLY A 52 -25.71 6.56 4.88
CA GLY A 52 -25.82 7.62 5.88
C GLY A 52 -24.54 8.43 6.09
N TRP A 53 -23.43 8.08 5.42
CA TRP A 53 -22.22 8.91 5.40
C TRP A 53 -22.17 9.77 4.13
N SER A 54 -21.70 11.03 4.28
CA SER A 54 -21.55 12.00 3.20
C SER A 54 -20.10 12.46 3.08
N ALA A 55 -19.62 12.63 1.85
CA ALA A 55 -18.29 13.18 1.56
C ALA A 55 -18.13 14.58 2.20
N GLY A 56 -16.99 14.79 2.87
CA GLY A 56 -16.68 16.01 3.61
C GLY A 56 -17.00 15.94 5.10
N ASP A 57 -17.84 15.01 5.55
CA ASP A 57 -18.14 14.86 6.98
C ASP A 57 -17.03 14.09 7.71
N LYS A 58 -16.09 14.87 8.26
CA LYS A 58 -14.96 14.36 9.05
C LYS A 58 -15.40 13.66 10.34
N THR A 59 -16.44 14.15 10.99
CA THR A 59 -16.88 13.62 12.29
C THR A 59 -17.54 12.26 12.11
N ALA A 60 -18.48 12.16 11.16
CA ALA A 60 -19.09 10.89 10.81
C ALA A 60 -18.04 9.91 10.30
N TRP A 61 -17.12 10.34 9.42
CA TRP A 61 -16.03 9.49 8.93
C TRP A 61 -15.19 8.90 10.07
N ALA A 62 -14.75 9.73 11.03
CA ALA A 62 -13.98 9.27 12.17
C ALA A 62 -14.78 8.32 13.09
N GLN A 63 -16.08 8.56 13.24
CA GLN A 63 -16.96 7.70 14.02
C GLN A 63 -17.14 6.33 13.35
N HIS A 64 -17.35 6.26 12.03
CA HIS A 64 -17.41 4.99 11.29
C HIS A 64 -16.13 4.16 11.49
N LEU A 65 -14.95 4.80 11.45
CA LEU A 65 -13.68 4.12 11.70
C LEU A 65 -13.54 3.63 13.14
N ARG A 66 -13.95 4.44 14.13
CA ARG A 66 -13.93 4.03 15.53
C ARG A 66 -14.81 2.81 15.77
N VAL A 67 -16.04 2.83 15.26
CA VAL A 67 -16.99 1.72 15.38
C VAL A 67 -16.42 0.48 14.71
N ARG A 68 -15.85 0.59 13.51
CA ARG A 68 -15.21 -0.55 12.82
C ARG A 68 -14.05 -1.13 13.64
N ALA A 69 -13.17 -0.28 14.14
CA ALA A 69 -12.01 -0.70 14.92
C ALA A 69 -12.45 -1.40 16.22
N GLN A 70 -13.48 -0.89 16.90
CA GLN A 70 -13.96 -1.45 18.16
C GLN A 70 -14.77 -2.72 17.97
N TYR A 71 -15.75 -2.74 17.08
CA TYR A 71 -16.74 -3.82 17.02
C TYR A 71 -16.54 -4.79 15.86
N GLY A 72 -15.69 -4.46 14.88
CA GLY A 72 -15.49 -5.27 13.69
C GLY A 72 -14.13 -5.96 13.60
N GLN A 73 -13.10 -5.44 14.26
CA GLN A 73 -11.70 -5.87 14.07
C GLN A 73 -10.92 -6.03 15.39
N ASN A 74 -11.59 -5.91 16.54
CA ASN A 74 -10.94 -6.05 17.83
C ASN A 74 -11.54 -7.24 18.60
N GLU A 75 -10.78 -8.31 18.70
CA GLU A 75 -11.15 -9.55 19.39
C GLU A 75 -11.19 -9.37 20.91
N TYR A 76 -10.56 -8.33 21.45
CA TYR A 76 -10.56 -8.00 22.89
C TYR A 76 -11.75 -7.12 23.30
N SER A 77 -12.61 -6.74 22.37
CA SER A 77 -13.82 -6.00 22.70
C SER A 77 -14.72 -6.86 23.56
N ARG A 78 -14.96 -6.39 24.79
CA ARG A 78 -15.88 -7.06 25.71
C ARG A 78 -17.25 -7.09 25.03
N PRO A 79 -17.90 -8.27 24.92
CA PRO A 79 -19.29 -8.28 24.50
C PRO A 79 -20.05 -7.37 25.47
N ALA A 80 -20.88 -6.48 24.93
CA ALA A 80 -21.77 -5.69 25.78
C ALA A 80 -22.54 -6.68 26.65
N SER A 81 -22.35 -6.60 27.96
CA SER A 81 -23.03 -7.45 28.93
C SER A 81 -24.51 -7.42 28.58
N ALA A 82 -25.06 -8.56 28.16
CA ALA A 82 -26.49 -8.68 27.97
C ALA A 82 -27.13 -8.23 29.29
N THR A 83 -27.89 -7.14 29.23
CA THR A 83 -28.74 -6.68 30.31
C THR A 83 -29.52 -7.88 30.82
N GLN A 84 -29.23 -8.31 32.05
CA GLN A 84 -30.16 -9.09 32.85
C GLN A 84 -31.33 -8.19 33.26
#